data_AF-U7R0V9-F1
#
_entry.id   AF-U7R0V9-F1
#
_cell.length_a   1.000
_cell.length_b   1.000
_cell.length_c   1.000
_cell.angle_alpha   90.00
_cell.angle_beta   90.00
_cell.angle_gamma   90.00
#
_symmetry.space_group_name_H-M   'P 1'
#
loop_
_entity.id
_entity.type
_entity.pdbx_description
1 polymer ?
#
loop_
_entity_poly.entity_id
_entity_poly.type
_entity_poly.pdbx_seq_one_letter_code
_entity_poly.pdbx_strand_id
1 'polypeptide(L)'
;MTIISTKPQLMQFFSDVFLEKTARRCGFIERLRNIGPQSLVLSLIAALGKGNSTSIADLHRQFNGMCLSEKHTVAYKPFHNQLRKSAFADFMKILVTFAMAQLIENVLLPLPKKFRQFLVCAKTLLLEQASRQFLIQNSG
;
A
#
# COMPACT_ATOMS: atom_id res chain seq x y z
N MET A 1 11.87 18.42 -8.63
CA MET A 1 10.75 17.53 -9.01
C MET A 1 9.46 18.30 -8.81
N THR A 2 8.69 18.54 -9.87
CA THR A 2 7.37 19.16 -9.76
C THR A 2 6.35 18.06 -9.39
N ILE A 3 5.49 18.33 -8.40
CA ILE A 3 4.37 17.46 -7.96
C ILE A 3 3.57 16.88 -9.14
N ILE A 4 3.48 17.64 -10.23
CA ILE A 4 2.79 17.31 -11.49
C ILE A 4 3.33 16.00 -12.11
N SER A 5 4.64 15.77 -12.09
CA SER A 5 5.27 14.58 -12.70
C SER A 5 4.98 13.27 -11.95
N THR A 6 4.85 13.35 -10.62
CA THR A 6 4.56 12.21 -9.71
C THR A 6 3.07 11.92 -9.54
N LYS A 7 2.19 12.84 -9.96
CA LYS A 7 0.73 12.72 -9.80
C LYS A 7 0.15 11.41 -10.38
N PRO A 8 0.46 10.99 -11.61
CA PRO A 8 -0.12 9.77 -12.19
C PRO A 8 0.23 8.51 -11.40
N GLN A 9 1.47 8.44 -10.89
CA GLN A 9 1.99 7.29 -10.13
C GLN A 9 1.36 7.22 -8.74
N LEU A 10 1.25 8.37 -8.05
CA LEU A 10 0.50 8.45 -6.79
C LEU A 10 -0.96 8.05 -7.00
N MET A 11 -1.62 8.55 -8.04
CA MET A 11 -3.02 8.22 -8.32
C MET A 11 -3.21 6.72 -8.58
N GLN A 12 -2.26 6.07 -9.26
CA GLN A 12 -2.31 4.62 -9.46
C GLN A 12 -2.16 3.85 -8.14
N PHE A 13 -1.21 4.24 -7.30
CA PHE A 13 -0.97 3.61 -5.99
C PHE A 13 -2.17 3.75 -5.04
N PHE A 14 -2.81 4.92 -5.04
CA PHE A 14 -3.96 5.22 -4.19
C PHE A 14 -5.31 4.84 -4.80
N SER A 15 -5.33 4.19 -5.97
CA SER A 15 -6.59 3.79 -6.61
C SER A 15 -7.32 2.73 -5.79
N ASP A 16 -8.62 2.92 -5.58
CA ASP A 16 -9.47 1.97 -4.85
C ASP A 16 -9.40 0.56 -5.42
N VAL A 17 -9.52 0.47 -6.75
CA VAL A 17 -9.49 -0.81 -7.48
C VAL A 17 -8.20 -1.59 -7.19
N PHE A 18 -7.05 -0.92 -7.18
CA PHE A 18 -5.76 -1.56 -6.91
C PHE A 18 -5.66 -2.02 -5.45
N LEU A 19 -6.01 -1.15 -4.49
CA LEU A 19 -5.89 -1.44 -3.07
C LEU A 19 -6.87 -2.54 -2.64
N GLU A 20 -8.10 -2.52 -3.14
CA GLU A 20 -9.08 -3.58 -2.89
C GLU A 20 -8.65 -4.92 -3.48
N LYS A 21 -8.22 -4.94 -4.74
CA LYS A 21 -7.77 -6.18 -5.38
C LYS A 21 -6.58 -6.79 -4.63
N THR A 22 -5.63 -5.95 -4.22
CA THR A 22 -4.46 -6.39 -3.42
C THR A 22 -4.88 -6.89 -2.04
N ALA A 23 -5.77 -6.17 -1.34
CA ALA A 23 -6.27 -6.54 -0.02
C ALA A 23 -7.06 -7.86 -0.04
N ARG A 24 -7.86 -8.10 -1.08
CA ARG A 24 -8.59 -9.36 -1.24
C ARG A 24 -7.65 -10.52 -1.52
N ARG A 25 -6.66 -10.30 -2.38
CA ARG A 25 -5.72 -11.34 -2.80
C ARG A 25 -4.84 -11.86 -1.66
N CYS A 26 -4.41 -10.99 -0.75
CA CYS A 26 -3.64 -11.40 0.43
C CYS A 26 -4.54 -11.86 1.60
N GLY A 27 -5.86 -11.96 1.40
CA GLY A 27 -6.81 -12.38 2.44
C GLY A 27 -7.03 -11.35 3.54
N PHE A 28 -6.56 -10.11 3.38
CA PHE A 28 -6.76 -9.06 4.38
C PHE A 28 -8.24 -8.68 4.51
N ILE A 29 -8.92 -8.53 3.36
CA ILE A 29 -10.36 -8.24 3.28
C ILE A 29 -11.09 -9.30 2.47
N GLU A 30 -12.04 -9.98 3.10
CA GLU A 30 -13.03 -10.82 2.42
C GLU A 30 -14.32 -10.03 2.13
N ARG A 31 -14.73 -9.18 3.08
CA ARG A 31 -15.93 -8.33 2.98
C ARG A 31 -15.59 -6.90 3.35
N LEU A 32 -15.99 -5.97 2.48
CA LEU A 32 -15.92 -4.54 2.76
C LEU A 32 -16.97 -4.19 3.82
N ARG A 33 -16.52 -3.99 5.05
CA ARG A 33 -17.33 -3.43 6.15
C ARG A 33 -16.93 -1.96 6.32
N ASN A 34 -17.04 -1.42 7.53
CA ASN A 34 -16.70 -0.02 7.83
C ASN A 34 -15.20 0.31 7.70
N ILE A 35 -14.31 -0.68 7.58
CA ILE A 35 -12.86 -0.46 7.35
C ILE A 35 -12.55 -0.90 5.91
N GLY A 36 -12.44 0.06 5.00
CA GLY A 36 -12.02 -0.16 3.62
C GLY A 36 -10.49 -0.11 3.46
N PRO A 37 -9.89 -0.78 2.46
CA PRO A 37 -8.45 -0.78 2.23
C PRO A 37 -7.88 0.60 1.95
N GLN A 38 -8.54 1.37 1.07
CA GLN A 38 -8.07 2.70 0.71
C GLN A 38 -8.14 3.67 1.89
N SER A 39 -9.28 3.76 2.56
CA SER A 39 -9.44 4.63 3.73
C SER A 39 -8.47 4.27 4.85
N LEU A 40 -8.22 2.97 5.08
CA LEU A 40 -7.22 2.51 6.03
C LEU A 40 -5.81 2.98 5.62
N VAL A 41 -5.37 2.68 4.39
CA VAL A 41 -4.02 3.03 3.92
C VAL A 41 -3.79 4.54 3.95
N LEU A 42 -4.75 5.33 3.46
CA LEU A 42 -4.66 6.79 3.49
C LEU A 42 -4.58 7.33 4.92
N SER A 43 -5.37 6.78 5.85
CA SER A 43 -5.32 7.19 7.25
C SER A 43 -3.98 6.89 7.92
N LEU A 44 -3.39 5.74 7.62
CA LEU A 44 -2.08 5.35 8.15
C LEU A 44 -0.99 6.26 7.61
N ILE A 45 -1.01 6.57 6.32
CA ILE A 45 -0.04 7.50 5.72
C ILE A 45 -0.20 8.91 6.29
N ALA A 46 -1.44 9.39 6.48
CA ALA A 46 -1.69 10.68 7.12
C ALA A 46 -1.18 10.72 8.57
N ALA A 47 -1.46 9.66 9.35
CA ALA A 47 -1.05 9.56 10.75
C ALA A 47 0.47 9.50 10.91
N LEU A 48 1.13 8.65 10.11
CA LEU A 48 2.58 8.43 10.18
C LEU A 48 3.35 9.58 9.54
N GLY A 49 2.82 10.18 8.47
CA GLY A 49 3.44 11.33 7.80
C GLY A 49 3.47 12.60 8.67
N LYS A 50 2.58 12.73 9.64
CA LYS A 50 2.59 13.82 10.63
C LYS A 50 3.72 13.68 11.67
N GLY A 51 4.28 12.48 11.83
CA GLY A 51 5.41 12.21 12.74
C GLY A 51 5.08 12.21 14.23
N ASN A 52 3.82 12.36 14.62
CA ASN A 52 3.40 12.44 16.03
C ASN A 52 2.50 11.27 16.48
N SER A 53 2.30 10.26 15.63
CA SER A 53 1.54 9.05 15.98
C SER A 53 2.43 8.10 16.75
N THR A 54 2.16 7.92 18.05
CA THR A 54 2.97 7.08 18.95
C THR A 54 2.26 5.81 19.40
N SER A 55 0.96 5.72 19.11
CA SER A 55 0.12 4.60 19.54
C SER A 55 -0.89 4.19 18.46
N ILE A 56 -1.43 2.97 18.60
CA ILE A 56 -2.56 2.51 17.75
C ILE A 56 -3.79 3.40 17.96
N ALA A 57 -3.95 4.01 19.13
CA ALA A 57 -5.04 4.94 19.40
C ALA A 57 -4.93 6.21 18.54
N ASP A 58 -3.71 6.69 18.26
CA ASP A 58 -3.50 7.83 17.37
C ASP A 58 -3.88 7.48 15.93
N LEU A 59 -3.49 6.28 15.46
CA LEU A 59 -3.88 5.76 14.14
C LEU A 59 -5.40 5.64 14.02
N HIS A 60 -6.06 5.15 15.07
CA HIS A 60 -7.51 5.00 15.13
C HIS A 60 -8.24 6.35 15.10
N ARG A 61 -7.74 7.33 15.87
CA ARG A 61 -8.27 8.71 15.86
C ARG A 61 -8.11 9.35 14.48
N GLN A 62 -6.96 9.16 13.84
CA GLN A 62 -6.74 9.65 12.48
C GLN A 62 -7.72 9.00 11.49
N PHE A 63 -7.92 7.69 11.56
CA PHE A 63 -8.89 6.98 10.72
C PHE A 63 -10.30 7.53 10.89
N ASN A 64 -10.80 7.60 12.13
CA ASN A 64 -12.14 8.13 12.40
C ASN A 64 -12.28 9.61 12.04
N GLY A 65 -11.22 10.42 12.23
CA GLY A 65 -11.20 11.83 11.86
C GLY A 65 -11.26 12.08 10.35
N MET A 66 -10.98 11.06 9.54
CA MET A 66 -11.11 11.11 8.08
C MET A 66 -12.47 10.59 7.58
N CYS A 67 -13.33 10.07 8.45
CA CYS A 67 -14.69 9.64 8.08
C CYS A 67 -15.60 10.86 7.89
N LEU A 68 -16.39 10.87 6.81
CA LEU A 68 -17.33 11.97 6.51
C LEU A 68 -18.58 12.00 7.41
N SER A 69 -18.85 10.92 8.15
CA SER A 69 -20.00 10.80 9.05
C SER A 69 -19.69 9.87 10.22
N GLU A 70 -20.32 10.13 11.36
CA GLU A 70 -20.24 9.29 12.57
C GLU A 70 -20.64 7.83 12.30
N LYS A 71 -21.57 7.59 11.35
CA LYS A 71 -22.00 6.23 10.97
C LYS A 71 -20.89 5.38 10.35
N HIS A 72 -19.85 6.02 9.82
CA HIS A 72 -18.69 5.35 9.22
C HIS A 72 -17.51 5.26 10.19
N THR A 73 -17.61 5.87 11.37
CA THR A 73 -16.60 5.68 12.40
C THR A 73 -16.61 4.24 12.90
N VAL A 74 -15.46 3.81 13.37
CA VAL A 74 -15.25 2.45 13.84
C VAL A 74 -14.84 2.50 15.31
N ALA A 75 -15.33 1.58 16.12
CA ALA A 75 -14.85 1.41 17.48
C ALA A 75 -13.38 0.95 17.48
N TYR A 76 -12.66 1.23 18.56
CA TYR A 76 -11.24 0.89 18.68
C TYR A 76 -10.96 -0.61 18.48
N LYS A 77 -11.77 -1.48 19.09
CA LYS A 77 -11.55 -2.94 19.08
C LYS A 77 -11.61 -3.55 17.66
N PRO A 78 -12.64 -3.29 16.82
CA PRO A 78 -12.62 -3.72 15.42
C PRO A 78 -11.43 -3.19 14.63
N PHE A 79 -11.02 -1.92 14.83
CA PHE A 79 -9.86 -1.33 14.17
C PHE A 79 -8.56 -2.04 14.55
N HIS A 80 -8.31 -2.18 15.84
CA HIS A 80 -7.15 -2.91 16.37
C HIS A 80 -7.13 -4.37 15.85
N ASN A 81 -8.28 -5.04 15.81
CA ASN A 81 -8.36 -6.40 15.30
C ASN A 81 -8.02 -6.51 13.80
N GLN A 82 -8.27 -5.49 12.99
CA GLN A 82 -7.82 -5.49 11.59
C GLN A 82 -6.29 -5.43 11.51
N LEU A 83 -5.67 -4.54 12.29
CA LEU A 83 -4.21 -4.40 12.31
C LEU A 83 -3.49 -5.63 12.85
N ARG A 84 -4.15 -6.42 13.72
CA ARG A 84 -3.59 -7.64 14.30
C ARG A 84 -3.51 -8.82 13.32
N LYS A 85 -4.23 -8.77 12.20
CA LYS A 85 -4.21 -9.86 11.20
C LYS A 85 -2.82 -9.98 10.60
N SER A 86 -2.30 -11.20 10.45
CA SER A 86 -1.06 -11.45 9.70
C SER A 86 -1.14 -10.92 8.27
N ALA A 87 -2.31 -11.11 7.62
CA ALA A 87 -2.60 -10.59 6.28
C ALA A 87 -2.46 -9.06 6.16
N PHE A 88 -2.61 -8.29 7.25
CA PHE A 88 -2.37 -6.85 7.23
C PHE A 88 -0.88 -6.54 6.98
N ALA A 89 0.02 -7.28 7.65
CA ALA A 89 1.46 -7.10 7.45
C ALA A 89 1.86 -7.43 6.00
N ASP A 90 1.30 -8.49 5.43
CA ASP A 90 1.59 -8.89 4.05
C ASP A 90 1.02 -7.88 3.05
N PHE A 91 -0.19 -7.37 3.30
CA PHE A 91 -0.77 -6.27 2.53
C PHE A 91 0.15 -5.05 2.51
N MET A 92 0.61 -4.58 3.67
CA MET A 92 1.49 -3.41 3.77
C MET A 92 2.85 -3.64 3.10
N LYS A 93 3.44 -4.84 3.21
CA LYS A 93 4.70 -5.18 2.50
C LYS A 93 4.53 -5.09 0.99
N ILE A 94 3.44 -5.62 0.44
CA ILE A 94 3.16 -5.55 -1.00
C ILE A 94 3.04 -4.08 -1.44
N LEU A 95 2.28 -3.28 -0.70
CA LEU A 95 2.09 -1.87 -1.02
C LEU A 95 3.41 -1.08 -0.98
N VAL A 96 4.21 -1.26 0.08
CA VAL A 96 5.50 -0.58 0.21
C VAL A 96 6.46 -1.02 -0.89
N THR A 97 6.50 -2.31 -1.22
CA THR A 97 7.34 -2.84 -2.32
C THR A 97 6.95 -2.20 -3.65
N PHE A 98 5.66 -2.11 -3.93
CA PHE A 98 5.16 -1.46 -5.14
C PHE A 98 5.50 0.04 -5.16
N ALA A 99 5.28 0.75 -4.06
CA ALA A 99 5.61 2.17 -3.94
C ALA A 99 7.10 2.43 -4.15
N MET A 100 7.96 1.60 -3.57
CA MET A 100 9.42 1.67 -3.74
C MET A 100 9.83 1.41 -5.19
N ALA A 101 9.26 0.40 -5.85
CA ALA A 101 9.55 0.12 -7.25
C ALA A 101 9.20 1.32 -8.15
N GLN A 102 8.02 1.93 -7.93
CA GLN A 102 7.60 3.12 -8.66
C GLN A 102 8.51 4.32 -8.37
N LEU A 103 8.95 4.50 -7.12
CA LEU A 103 9.81 5.62 -6.75
C LEU A 103 11.24 5.48 -7.31
N ILE A 104 11.82 4.28 -7.26
CA ILE A 104 13.17 3.98 -7.76
C ILE A 104 13.26 4.23 -9.28
N GLU A 105 12.22 3.91 -10.03
CA GLU A 105 12.16 4.18 -11.48
C GLU A 105 12.32 5.68 -11.82
N ASN A 106 11.94 6.59 -10.91
CA ASN A 106 12.05 8.03 -11.12
C ASN A 106 13.33 8.67 -10.55
N VAL A 107 13.94 8.03 -9.55
CA VAL A 107 15.15 8.55 -8.88
C VAL A 107 16.42 8.15 -9.63
N LEU A 108 16.38 7.06 -10.40
CA LEU A 108 17.48 6.74 -11.29
C LEU A 108 17.61 7.82 -12.37
N LEU A 109 18.67 8.63 -12.25
CA LEU A 109 19.23 9.43 -13.35
C LEU A 109 19.26 8.60 -14.64
N PRO A 110 19.25 9.21 -15.84
CA PRO A 110 19.39 8.44 -17.08
C PRO A 110 20.71 7.65 -17.02
N LEU A 111 20.62 6.37 -16.64
CA LEU A 111 21.80 5.56 -16.47
C LEU A 111 22.50 5.48 -17.83
N PRO A 112 23.84 5.57 -17.85
CA PRO A 112 24.62 5.34 -19.05
C PRO A 112 24.11 4.06 -19.73
N LYS A 113 23.86 4.09 -21.05
CA LYS A 113 23.18 3.01 -21.80
C LYS A 113 23.73 1.60 -21.48
N LYS A 114 25.04 1.49 -21.19
CA LYS A 114 25.74 0.28 -20.75
C LYS A 114 25.18 -0.39 -19.48
N PHE A 115 24.48 0.34 -18.62
CA PHE A 115 23.88 -0.18 -17.39
C PHE A 115 22.39 -0.52 -17.52
N ARG A 116 21.75 -0.26 -18.67
CA ARG A 116 20.33 -0.64 -18.87
C ARG A 116 20.12 -2.14 -18.80
N GLN A 117 21.10 -2.94 -19.21
CA GLN A 117 21.03 -4.40 -19.14
C GLN A 117 20.89 -4.91 -17.69
N PHE A 118 21.57 -4.25 -16.74
CA PHE A 118 21.50 -4.59 -15.31
C PHE A 118 20.16 -4.19 -14.69
N LEU A 119 19.55 -3.08 -15.15
CA LEU A 119 18.21 -2.67 -14.73
C LEU A 119 17.12 -3.56 -15.27
N VAL A 120 17.21 -4.00 -16.53
CA VAL A 120 16.28 -5.00 -17.05
C VAL A 120 16.41 -6.28 -16.22
N CYS A 121 17.62 -6.70 -15.86
CA CYS A 121 17.81 -7.88 -15.04
C CYS A 121 17.25 -7.70 -13.61
N ALA A 122 17.45 -6.55 -12.97
CA ALA A 122 16.91 -6.26 -11.63
C ALA A 122 15.39 -6.03 -11.63
N LYS A 123 14.85 -5.40 -12.68
CA LYS A 123 13.41 -5.17 -12.88
C LYS A 123 12.71 -6.49 -13.22
N THR A 124 13.30 -7.31 -14.07
CA THR A 124 12.87 -8.70 -14.30
C THR A 124 13.00 -9.49 -13.02
N LEU A 125 14.06 -9.39 -12.23
CA LEU A 125 14.14 -10.10 -10.95
C LEU A 125 13.08 -9.65 -9.96
N LEU A 126 12.83 -8.33 -9.80
CA LEU A 126 11.82 -7.83 -8.86
C LEU A 126 10.40 -8.14 -9.33
N LEU A 127 10.11 -7.98 -10.62
CA LEU A 127 8.83 -8.38 -11.22
C LEU A 127 8.67 -9.90 -11.24
N GLU A 128 9.73 -10.66 -11.46
CA GLU A 128 9.72 -12.13 -11.47
C GLU A 128 9.68 -12.68 -10.05
N GLN A 129 10.24 -12.02 -9.04
CA GLN A 129 10.03 -12.36 -7.62
C GLN A 129 8.58 -12.07 -7.23
N ALA A 130 8.04 -10.91 -7.63
CA ALA A 130 6.63 -10.58 -7.46
C ALA A 130 5.70 -11.51 -8.28
N SER A 131 6.15 -11.99 -9.44
CA SER A 131 5.40 -12.88 -10.35
C SER A 131 5.60 -14.37 -10.05
N ARG A 132 6.69 -14.78 -9.39
CA ARG A 132 6.91 -16.14 -8.87
C ARG A 132 6.14 -16.33 -7.58
N GLN A 133 6.11 -15.32 -6.71
CA GLN A 133 5.10 -15.26 -5.65
C GLN A 133 3.67 -15.29 -6.23
N PHE A 134 3.45 -14.72 -7.41
CA PHE A 134 2.18 -14.83 -8.15
C PHE A 134 1.91 -16.24 -8.67
N LEU A 135 2.85 -16.95 -9.29
CA LEU A 135 2.60 -18.28 -9.89
C LEU A 135 2.59 -19.43 -8.86
N ILE A 136 3.40 -19.35 -7.81
CA ILE A 136 3.45 -20.36 -6.73
C ILE A 136 2.17 -20.33 -5.87
N GLN A 137 1.44 -19.21 -5.85
CA GLN A 137 0.18 -19.04 -5.10
C GLN A 137 -1.10 -19.24 -5.94
N ASN A 138 -0.99 -19.53 -7.24
CA ASN A 138 -2.13 -19.79 -8.14
C ASN A 138 -2.15 -21.24 -8.67
N SER A 139 -1.36 -22.15 -8.08
CA SER A 139 -1.29 -23.58 -8.43
C SER A 139 -2.03 -24.49 -7.43
N GLY A 140 -2.98 -23.94 -6.66
CA GLY A 140 -3.85 -24.66 -5.72
C GLY A 140 -5.28 -24.16 -5.79
#